data_AF-A0A7V2S5K4-F1
#
_entry.id   AF-A0A7V2S5K4-F1
#
_cell.length_a   1.000
_cell.length_b   1.000
_cell.length_c   1.000
_cell.angle_alpha   90.00
_cell.angle_beta   90.00
_cell.angle_gamma   90.00
#
_symmetry.space_group_name_H-M   'P 1'
#
loop_
_entity.id
_entity.type
_entity.pdbx_description
1 polymer ?
#
loop_
_entity_poly.entity_id
_entity_poly.type
_entity_poly.pdbx_seq_one_letter_code
_entity_poly.pdbx_strand_id
1 'polypeptide(L)'
;MKGKFKIDSVLIQNGQFAFAEQIPGRRQLLQVSFSRLSGYLTHISDMHYVWEMYPLQAVLTGRFMKRAPFHLRFVFPMRVKRDTFSFQGSLGGPASLKIFNPAVFPASGLKFTGGVLDGLTFSGSANSHYAVGTMTMLYHDMTFEAMKKKDTSRTNKFVSWGVNSFVRRNNPRKGKEKEAKSVALFFRRDVEKGFGNFFWKTLFSGMKATLIPSVNTMNLKNIQAVSPDTKEAKAQGKKTGR
;
A
#
# COMPACT_ATOMS: atom_id res chain seq x y z
N MET A 1 -25.70 21.11 -25.53
CA MET A 1 -25.13 19.80 -25.92
C MET A 1 -24.06 19.42 -24.89
N LYS A 2 -24.17 18.27 -24.21
CA LYS A 2 -23.03 17.72 -23.45
C LYS A 2 -22.16 16.97 -24.45
N GLY A 3 -21.00 17.53 -24.81
CA GLY A 3 -20.05 16.86 -25.70
C GLY A 3 -19.58 15.56 -25.07
N LYS A 4 -19.61 14.47 -25.83
CA LYS A 4 -18.99 13.20 -25.43
C LYS A 4 -17.49 13.30 -25.73
N PHE A 5 -16.65 12.70 -24.90
CA PHE A 5 -15.20 12.67 -25.14
C PHE A 5 -14.64 11.25 -25.04
N LYS A 6 -13.68 10.98 -25.92
CA LYS A 6 -12.87 9.77 -25.93
C LYS A 6 -11.43 10.19 -26.15
N ILE A 7 -10.59 9.92 -25.17
CA ILE A 7 -9.15 10.12 -25.24
C ILE A 7 -8.53 8.73 -25.23
N ASP A 8 -7.85 8.39 -26.31
CA ASP A 8 -7.18 7.10 -26.43
C ASP A 8 -6.11 6.96 -25.34
N SER A 9 -5.18 7.93 -25.30
CA SER A 9 -4.02 7.88 -24.43
C SER A 9 -3.62 9.27 -23.91
N VAL A 10 -3.16 9.35 -22.67
CA VAL A 10 -2.48 10.51 -22.07
C VAL A 10 -1.09 10.06 -21.66
N LEU A 11 -0.07 10.74 -22.18
CA LEU A 11 1.33 10.49 -21.84
C LEU A 11 1.78 11.42 -20.72
N ILE A 12 2.49 10.85 -19.75
CA ILE A 12 3.15 11.59 -18.68
C ILE A 12 4.65 11.48 -18.92
N GLN A 13 5.33 12.61 -18.96
CA GLN A 13 6.78 12.68 -19.16
C GLN A 13 7.41 13.53 -18.04
N ASN A 14 8.33 12.91 -17.29
CA ASN A 14 9.15 13.57 -16.27
C ASN A 14 8.36 14.38 -15.22
N GLY A 15 7.19 13.89 -14.80
CA GLY A 15 6.36 14.53 -13.80
C GLY A 15 6.91 14.40 -12.37
N GLN A 16 6.29 15.13 -11.45
CA GLN A 16 6.52 15.02 -10.01
C GLN A 16 5.18 14.98 -9.27
N PHE A 17 5.08 14.08 -8.30
CA PHE A 17 3.93 13.99 -7.42
C PHE A 17 4.41 13.91 -5.96
N ALA A 18 3.82 14.72 -5.08
CA ALA A 18 4.11 14.68 -3.66
C ALA A 18 2.81 14.74 -2.87
N PHE A 19 2.72 13.91 -1.85
CA PHE A 19 1.59 13.84 -0.92
C PHE A 19 2.10 14.14 0.49
N ALA A 20 1.38 15.00 1.20
CA ALA A 20 1.61 15.26 2.61
C ALA A 20 0.31 15.19 3.42
N GLU A 21 0.36 14.61 4.61
CA GLU A 21 -0.79 14.47 5.51
C GLU A 21 -0.40 14.83 6.94
N GLN A 22 -1.20 15.70 7.56
CA GLN A 22 -1.08 16.01 8.98
C GLN A 22 -1.77 14.92 9.81
N ILE A 23 -0.99 14.17 10.59
CA ILE A 23 -1.54 13.18 11.52
C ILE A 23 -1.91 13.89 12.83
N PRO A 24 -3.14 13.71 13.36
CA PRO A 24 -3.53 14.29 14.65
C PRO A 24 -2.54 13.90 15.76
N GLY A 25 -2.11 14.90 16.54
CA GLY A 25 -1.16 14.70 17.64
C GLY A 25 0.30 14.44 17.23
N ARG A 26 0.67 14.61 15.95
CA ARG A 26 2.05 14.48 15.47
C ARG A 26 2.59 15.82 14.97
N ARG A 27 3.83 16.16 15.32
CA ARG A 27 4.47 17.40 14.84
C ARG A 27 4.95 17.30 13.39
N GLN A 28 5.39 16.12 12.95
CA GLN A 28 5.92 15.92 11.60
C GLN A 28 4.79 15.49 10.66
N LEU A 29 4.76 16.09 9.46
CA LEU A 29 3.89 15.66 8.36
C LEU A 29 4.32 14.27 7.85
N LEU A 30 3.33 13.42 7.58
CA LEU A 30 3.52 12.25 6.74
C LEU A 30 3.80 12.74 5.33
N GLN A 31 4.89 12.26 4.70
CA GLN A 31 5.25 12.67 3.34
C GLN A 31 5.62 11.47 2.46
N VAL A 32 5.14 11.51 1.21
CA VAL A 32 5.47 10.57 0.14
C VAL A 32 5.72 11.35 -1.14
N SER A 33 6.77 11.01 -1.90
CA SER A 33 7.07 11.67 -3.16
C SER A 33 7.47 10.70 -4.25
N PHE A 34 7.11 11.03 -5.48
CA PHE A 34 7.43 10.35 -6.71
C PHE A 34 7.98 11.40 -7.67
N SER A 35 9.12 11.10 -8.29
CA SER A 35 9.86 12.01 -9.16
C SER A 35 10.27 11.30 -10.43
N ARG A 36 10.53 12.04 -11.51
CA ARG A 36 10.77 11.46 -12.84
C ARG A 36 9.64 10.52 -13.24
N LEU A 37 8.41 10.93 -12.94
CA LEU A 37 7.21 10.18 -13.22
C LEU A 37 7.02 10.13 -14.74
N SER A 38 7.03 8.94 -15.32
CA SER A 38 6.75 8.73 -16.74
C SER A 38 5.81 7.56 -16.91
N GLY A 39 4.93 7.63 -17.90
CA GLY A 39 3.93 6.59 -18.10
C GLY A 39 2.78 7.02 -18.99
N TYR A 40 1.71 6.23 -18.96
CA TYR A 40 0.55 6.47 -19.78
C TYR A 40 -0.74 6.10 -19.06
N LEU A 41 -1.81 6.80 -19.41
CA LEU A 41 -3.18 6.42 -19.10
C LEU A 41 -3.90 6.14 -20.42
N THR A 42 -4.60 5.01 -20.52
CA THR A 42 -5.35 4.65 -21.74
C THR A 42 -6.83 4.45 -21.48
N HIS A 43 -7.64 4.63 -22.53
CA HIS A 43 -9.10 4.41 -22.52
C HIS A 43 -9.87 5.38 -21.60
N ILE A 44 -9.51 6.66 -21.62
CA ILE A 44 -10.23 7.70 -20.87
C ILE A 44 -11.44 8.12 -21.70
N SER A 45 -12.65 7.87 -21.20
CA SER A 45 -13.89 8.14 -21.93
C SER A 45 -15.03 8.40 -20.95
N ASP A 46 -16.03 9.18 -21.36
CA ASP A 46 -17.35 9.26 -20.71
C ASP A 46 -18.42 8.38 -21.37
N MET A 47 -18.04 7.67 -22.45
CA MET A 47 -18.93 6.82 -23.23
C MET A 47 -19.02 5.41 -22.63
N HIS A 48 -20.23 4.99 -22.24
CA HIS A 48 -20.47 3.70 -21.57
C HIS A 48 -20.03 2.48 -22.41
N TYR A 49 -20.24 2.49 -23.74
CA TYR A 49 -19.82 1.36 -24.59
C TYR A 49 -18.29 1.16 -24.61
N VAL A 50 -17.50 2.23 -24.40
CA VAL A 50 -16.04 2.12 -24.31
C VAL A 50 -15.65 1.42 -23.00
N TRP A 51 -16.37 1.71 -21.91
CA TRP A 51 -16.17 1.08 -20.60
C TRP A 51 -16.54 -0.41 -20.58
N GLU A 52 -17.43 -0.84 -21.46
CA GLU A 52 -17.81 -2.25 -21.61
C GLU A 52 -16.73 -3.07 -22.31
N MET A 53 -15.98 -2.45 -23.23
CA MET A 53 -14.94 -3.14 -24.02
C MET A 53 -13.53 -3.00 -23.43
N TYR A 54 -13.20 -1.85 -22.85
CA TYR A 54 -11.84 -1.53 -22.43
C TYR A 54 -11.78 -0.88 -21.04
N PRO A 55 -11.06 -1.48 -20.07
CA PRO A 55 -10.84 -0.83 -18.78
C PRO A 55 -9.88 0.36 -18.93
N LEU A 56 -10.11 1.41 -18.14
CA LEU A 56 -9.15 2.49 -17.96
C LEU A 56 -7.90 1.92 -17.29
N GLN A 57 -6.73 2.18 -17.85
CA GLN A 57 -5.46 1.70 -17.31
C GLN A 57 -4.53 2.88 -17.06
N ALA A 58 -3.74 2.81 -16.00
CA ALA A 58 -2.64 3.73 -15.74
C ALA A 58 -1.37 2.92 -15.47
N VAL A 59 -0.32 3.14 -16.24
CA VAL A 59 1.00 2.52 -16.05
C VAL A 59 2.00 3.63 -15.82
N LEU A 60 2.69 3.58 -14.69
CA LEU A 60 3.56 4.64 -14.20
C LEU A 60 4.90 4.05 -13.76
N THR A 61 5.97 4.77 -14.06
CA THR A 61 7.34 4.49 -13.62
C THR A 61 7.99 5.76 -13.10
N GLY A 62 9.06 5.62 -12.33
CA GLY A 62 9.84 6.76 -11.86
C GLY A 62 10.66 6.43 -10.61
N ARG A 63 10.88 7.41 -9.74
CA ARG A 63 11.63 7.27 -8.49
C ARG A 63 10.79 7.63 -7.27
N PHE A 64 10.59 6.66 -6.39
CA PHE A 64 10.03 6.83 -5.05
C PHE A 64 11.05 7.49 -4.14
N MET A 65 10.63 8.57 -3.47
CA MET A 65 11.45 9.37 -2.55
C MET A 65 12.79 9.80 -3.16
N LYS A 66 12.81 10.07 -4.48
CA LYS A 66 14.00 10.36 -5.30
C LYS A 66 15.05 9.24 -5.37
N ARG A 67 14.78 8.07 -4.76
CA ARG A 67 15.78 7.03 -4.49
C ARG A 67 15.46 5.69 -5.15
N ALA A 68 14.33 5.05 -4.85
CA ALA A 68 14.06 3.71 -5.35
C ALA A 68 13.27 3.78 -6.68
N PRO A 69 13.70 3.10 -7.76
CA PRO A 69 12.88 3.00 -8.97
C PRO A 69 11.56 2.29 -8.64
N PHE A 70 10.46 2.74 -9.22
CA PHE A 70 9.16 2.09 -9.06
C PHE A 70 8.51 1.80 -10.41
N HIS A 71 7.65 0.78 -10.40
CA HIS A 71 6.68 0.51 -11.44
C HIS A 71 5.31 0.35 -10.78
N LEU A 72 4.27 0.91 -11.37
CA LEU A 72 2.91 0.89 -10.85
C LEU A 72 1.92 0.75 -12.00
N ARG A 73 0.97 -0.16 -11.85
CA ARG A 73 -0.13 -0.34 -12.79
C ARG A 73 -1.45 -0.35 -12.03
N PHE A 74 -2.39 0.46 -12.50
CA PHE A 74 -3.78 0.46 -12.08
C PHE A 74 -4.68 0.02 -13.23
N VAL A 75 -5.74 -0.71 -12.91
CA VAL A 75 -6.81 -1.05 -13.83
C VAL A 75 -8.15 -0.71 -13.18
N PHE A 76 -8.93 0.12 -13.85
CA PHE A 76 -10.24 0.57 -13.41
C PHE A 76 -11.30 -0.06 -14.32
N PRO A 77 -11.96 -1.15 -13.88
CA PRO A 77 -13.07 -1.73 -14.62
C PRO A 77 -14.28 -0.81 -14.52
N MET A 78 -14.41 0.08 -15.49
CA MET A 78 -15.46 1.12 -15.53
C MET A 78 -16.88 0.55 -15.64
N ARG A 79 -17.03 -0.75 -15.99
CA ARG A 79 -18.30 -1.50 -16.03
C ARG A 79 -18.84 -1.87 -14.64
N VAL A 80 -17.96 -2.17 -13.68
CA VAL A 80 -18.35 -2.64 -12.34
C VAL A 80 -18.66 -1.43 -11.47
N LYS A 81 -19.41 -1.62 -10.36
CA LYS A 81 -19.75 -0.57 -9.37
C LYS A 81 -18.67 0.52 -9.31
N ARG A 82 -19.12 1.78 -9.38
CA ARG A 82 -18.26 2.97 -9.28
C ARG A 82 -17.26 2.76 -8.14
N ASP A 83 -15.99 3.06 -8.41
CA ASP A 83 -14.84 3.00 -7.49
C ASP A 83 -14.21 1.61 -7.25
N THR A 84 -14.36 0.66 -8.17
CA THR A 84 -13.53 -0.56 -8.16
C THR A 84 -12.24 -0.37 -8.97
N PHE A 85 -11.13 -0.89 -8.47
CA PHE A 85 -9.85 -0.90 -9.18
C PHE A 85 -8.95 -2.04 -8.71
N SER A 86 -8.06 -2.51 -9.58
CA SER A 86 -6.94 -3.35 -9.21
C SER A 86 -5.63 -2.59 -9.37
N PHE A 87 -4.63 -3.01 -8.59
CA PHE A 87 -3.32 -2.38 -8.58
C PHE A 87 -2.24 -3.43 -8.44
N GLN A 88 -1.10 -3.17 -9.06
CA GLN A 88 0.14 -3.93 -8.87
C GLN A 88 1.32 -2.99 -9.00
N GLY A 89 2.39 -3.27 -8.28
CA GLY A 89 3.58 -2.44 -8.40
C GLY A 89 4.80 -3.04 -7.72
N SER A 90 5.92 -2.36 -7.93
CA SER A 90 7.20 -2.72 -7.36
C SER A 90 8.04 -1.49 -7.01
N LEU A 91 8.93 -1.66 -6.03
CA LEU A 91 10.08 -0.81 -5.78
C LEU A 91 11.35 -1.65 -5.95
N GLY A 92 12.28 -1.19 -6.76
CA GLY A 92 13.59 -1.83 -6.93
C GLY A 92 14.58 -1.39 -5.85
N GLY A 93 15.42 -2.33 -5.40
CA GLY A 93 16.64 -2.06 -4.65
C GLY A 93 17.89 -1.98 -5.54
N PRO A 94 19.08 -1.78 -4.93
CA PRO A 94 19.29 -1.51 -3.51
C PRO A 94 18.90 -0.06 -3.14
N ALA A 95 18.21 0.10 -2.01
CA ALA A 95 17.91 1.43 -1.45
C ALA A 95 17.90 1.42 0.08
N SER A 96 18.35 2.50 0.73
CA SER A 96 18.27 2.58 2.20
C SER A 96 16.81 2.54 2.67
N LEU A 97 16.50 1.72 3.68
CA LEU A 97 15.15 1.67 4.27
C LEU A 97 14.72 2.99 4.93
N LYS A 98 15.67 3.89 5.22
CA LYS A 98 15.38 5.23 5.75
C LYS A 98 14.49 6.06 4.81
N ILE A 99 14.40 5.72 3.52
CA ILE A 99 13.51 6.39 2.57
C ILE A 99 12.04 6.32 2.99
N PHE A 100 11.65 5.33 3.79
CA PHE A 100 10.27 5.18 4.28
C PHE A 100 9.98 6.02 5.52
N ASN A 101 10.99 6.52 6.24
CA ASN A 101 10.80 7.25 7.51
C ASN A 101 9.88 8.47 7.41
N PRO A 102 9.95 9.33 6.36
CA PRO A 102 9.04 10.47 6.24
C PRO A 102 7.57 10.09 6.23
N ALA A 103 7.25 8.84 5.88
CA ALA A 103 5.89 8.35 5.85
C ALA A 103 5.56 7.43 7.05
N VAL A 104 6.46 6.52 7.39
CA VAL A 104 6.25 5.51 8.42
C VAL A 104 6.32 6.10 9.83
N PHE A 105 7.28 6.98 10.10
CA PHE A 105 7.48 7.54 11.42
C PHE A 105 6.29 8.34 11.96
N PRO A 106 5.76 9.35 11.24
CA PRO A 106 4.58 10.08 11.73
C PRO A 106 3.34 9.18 11.83
N ALA A 107 3.23 8.15 10.98
CA ALA A 107 2.06 7.27 10.94
C ALA A 107 2.00 6.23 12.07
N SER A 108 3.14 5.76 12.59
CA SER A 108 3.18 4.69 13.60
C SER A 108 4.10 4.94 14.79
N GLY A 109 4.94 5.98 14.76
CA GLY A 109 5.99 6.21 15.74
C GLY A 109 7.18 5.26 15.59
N LEU A 110 7.24 4.56 14.45
CA LEU A 110 8.22 3.56 14.13
C LEU A 110 9.28 4.22 13.20
N LYS A 111 10.58 4.13 13.52
CA LYS A 111 11.69 4.67 12.71
C LYS A 111 12.70 3.59 12.27
N PHE A 112 12.98 3.52 10.97
CA PHE A 112 14.13 2.77 10.44
C PHE A 112 15.43 3.49 10.79
N THR A 113 16.34 2.81 11.49
CA THR A 113 17.68 3.33 11.81
C THR A 113 18.76 2.78 10.88
N GLY A 114 18.49 1.69 10.16
CA GLY A 114 19.38 1.10 9.17
C GLY A 114 18.73 -0.02 8.35
N GLY A 115 19.51 -0.54 7.40
CA GLY A 115 19.14 -1.61 6.48
C GLY A 115 18.88 -1.17 5.04
N VAL A 116 18.82 -2.16 4.17
CA VAL A 116 18.74 -2.01 2.71
C VAL A 116 17.54 -2.78 2.20
N LEU A 117 16.74 -2.11 1.36
CA LEU A 117 15.69 -2.70 0.54
C LEU A 117 16.33 -3.35 -0.68
N ASP A 118 16.06 -4.64 -0.89
CA ASP A 118 16.44 -5.37 -2.09
C ASP A 118 15.33 -5.32 -3.16
N GLY A 119 14.08 -5.35 -2.72
CA GLY A 119 12.92 -5.19 -3.58
C GLY A 119 11.62 -5.22 -2.79
N LEU A 120 10.58 -4.60 -3.34
CA LEU A 120 9.23 -4.67 -2.79
C LEU A 120 8.28 -4.91 -3.95
N THR A 121 7.38 -5.88 -3.84
CA THR A 121 6.29 -6.10 -4.79
C THR A 121 4.96 -6.12 -4.05
N PHE A 122 3.90 -5.66 -4.72
CA PHE A 122 2.55 -5.73 -4.18
C PHE A 122 1.53 -5.86 -5.30
N SER A 123 0.38 -6.44 -4.96
CA SER A 123 -0.78 -6.50 -5.84
C SER A 123 -2.05 -6.60 -5.02
N GLY A 124 -3.16 -6.09 -5.55
CA GLY A 124 -4.42 -6.14 -4.87
C GLY A 124 -5.56 -5.54 -5.66
N SER A 125 -6.71 -5.45 -5.00
CA SER A 125 -7.92 -4.84 -5.53
C SER A 125 -8.64 -4.06 -4.45
N ALA A 126 -9.48 -3.15 -4.89
CA ALA A 126 -10.24 -2.27 -4.04
C ALA A 126 -11.63 -2.01 -4.62
N ASN A 127 -12.54 -1.65 -3.73
CA ASN A 127 -13.89 -1.22 -4.06
C ASN A 127 -14.24 0.06 -3.28
N SER A 128 -15.50 0.47 -3.33
CA SER A 128 -16.04 1.64 -2.64
C SER A 128 -15.88 1.61 -1.10
N HIS A 129 -15.54 0.47 -0.49
CA HIS A 129 -15.51 0.28 0.95
C HIS A 129 -14.15 -0.14 1.51
N TYR A 130 -13.37 -0.94 0.78
CA TYR A 130 -12.11 -1.48 1.28
C TYR A 130 -11.17 -1.91 0.15
N ALA A 131 -9.90 -2.06 0.52
CA ALA A 131 -8.85 -2.59 -0.33
C ALA A 131 -8.21 -3.82 0.33
N VAL A 132 -7.88 -4.81 -0.48
CA VAL A 132 -7.21 -6.06 -0.10
C VAL A 132 -6.08 -6.38 -1.05
N GLY A 133 -5.12 -7.17 -0.62
CA GLY A 133 -4.01 -7.59 -1.46
C GLY A 133 -2.90 -8.26 -0.70
N THR A 134 -1.75 -8.37 -1.35
CA THR A 134 -0.53 -8.93 -0.77
C THR A 134 0.66 -8.04 -1.07
N MET A 135 1.67 -8.13 -0.22
CA MET A 135 2.94 -7.44 -0.37
C MET A 135 4.09 -8.34 0.06
N THR A 136 5.17 -8.32 -0.70
CA THR A 136 6.43 -8.98 -0.39
C THR A 136 7.52 -7.93 -0.34
N MET A 137 8.28 -7.88 0.76
CA MET A 137 9.35 -6.89 0.95
C MET A 137 10.64 -7.60 1.33
N LEU A 138 11.60 -7.57 0.40
CA LEU A 138 12.94 -8.13 0.54
C LEU A 138 13.89 -7.05 1.04
N TYR A 139 14.64 -7.36 2.10
CA TYR A 139 15.56 -6.47 2.77
C TYR A 139 16.63 -7.26 3.55
N HIS A 140 17.74 -6.60 3.81
CA HIS A 140 18.77 -7.09 4.73
C HIS A 140 19.23 -5.99 5.69
N ASP A 141 19.82 -6.42 6.80
CA ASP A 141 20.38 -5.57 7.87
C ASP A 141 19.41 -4.51 8.42
N MET A 142 18.11 -4.81 8.37
CA MET A 142 17.06 -3.92 8.85
C MET A 142 17.14 -3.73 10.37
N THR A 143 17.18 -2.46 10.78
CA THR A 143 17.21 -2.05 12.18
C THR A 143 16.20 -0.93 12.43
N PHE A 144 15.62 -0.97 13.62
CA PHE A 144 14.41 -0.25 13.93
C PHE A 144 14.36 0.29 15.36
N GLU A 145 13.74 1.45 15.52
CA GLU A 145 13.39 2.06 16.80
C GLU A 145 11.91 2.38 16.87
N ALA A 146 11.24 1.91 17.92
CA ALA A 146 9.87 2.28 18.24
C ALA A 146 9.89 3.39 19.29
N MET A 147 9.25 4.52 19.02
CA MET A 147 9.15 5.61 19.98
C MET A 147 8.02 5.40 20.98
N LYS A 148 8.16 5.97 22.18
CA LYS A 148 7.07 6.00 23.18
C LYS A 148 5.91 6.86 22.66
N LYS A 149 4.67 6.39 22.86
CA LYS A 149 3.46 7.09 22.40
C LYS A 149 3.30 8.49 23.01
N LYS A 150 3.59 8.62 24.32
CA LYS A 150 3.47 9.88 25.08
C LYS A 150 4.65 10.83 24.89
N ASP A 151 5.80 10.31 24.50
CA ASP A 151 7.02 11.09 24.29
C ASP A 151 7.79 10.52 23.11
N THR A 152 7.59 11.12 21.94
CA THR A 152 8.19 10.66 20.69
C THR A 152 9.69 10.92 20.59
N SER A 153 10.28 11.63 21.57
CA SER A 153 11.73 11.82 21.69
C SER A 153 12.43 10.62 22.35
N ARG A 154 11.67 9.75 23.03
CA ARG A 154 12.21 8.61 23.77
C ARG A 154 11.87 7.28 23.12
N THR A 155 12.87 6.44 22.96
CA THR A 155 12.71 5.08 22.43
C THR A 155 12.05 4.16 23.47
N ASN A 156 11.11 3.33 23.01
CA ASN A 156 10.59 2.19 23.74
C ASN A 156 11.51 0.98 23.48
N LYS A 157 12.47 0.75 24.39
CA LYS A 157 13.49 -0.29 24.24
C LYS A 157 12.88 -1.70 24.11
N PHE A 158 11.82 -2.01 24.85
CA PHE A 158 11.15 -3.32 24.79
C PHE A 158 10.52 -3.59 23.43
N VAL A 159 9.75 -2.62 22.90
CA VAL A 159 9.13 -2.76 21.57
C VAL A 159 10.20 -2.80 20.48
N SER A 160 11.23 -1.97 20.58
CA SER A 160 12.33 -1.93 19.61
C SER A 160 13.08 -3.27 19.56
N TRP A 161 13.35 -3.89 20.72
CA TRP A 161 13.97 -5.20 20.80
C TRP A 161 13.11 -6.30 20.15
N GLY A 162 11.81 -6.33 20.44
CA GLY A 162 10.88 -7.30 19.86
C GLY A 162 10.78 -7.18 18.33
N VAL A 163 10.65 -5.96 17.81
CA VAL A 163 10.62 -5.70 16.36
C VAL A 163 11.92 -6.12 15.69
N ASN A 164 13.08 -5.74 16.25
CA ASN A 164 14.39 -6.09 15.69
C ASN A 164 14.64 -7.61 15.69
N SER A 165 14.22 -8.33 16.74
CA SER A 165 14.34 -9.79 16.81
C SER A 165 13.48 -10.49 15.73
N PHE A 166 12.24 -10.05 15.55
CA PHE A 166 11.34 -10.60 14.53
C PHE A 166 11.85 -10.33 13.12
N VAL A 167 12.15 -9.06 12.81
CA VAL A 167 12.62 -8.59 11.51
C VAL A 167 13.87 -9.35 11.03
N ARG A 168 14.85 -9.54 11.91
CA ARG A 168 16.10 -10.27 11.57
C ARG A 168 15.87 -11.74 11.20
N ARG A 169 14.73 -12.33 11.56
CA ARG A 169 14.38 -13.73 11.32
C ARG A 169 13.48 -13.95 10.10
N ASN A 170 12.87 -12.88 9.58
CA ASN A 170 11.77 -12.95 8.61
C ASN A 170 12.10 -12.61 7.17
N ASN A 171 13.35 -12.25 6.87
CA ASN A 171 13.82 -12.18 5.49
C ASN A 171 14.80 -13.31 5.20
N PRO A 172 14.80 -13.91 3.99
CA PRO A 172 15.95 -14.62 3.47
C PRO A 172 17.25 -13.91 3.80
N ARG A 173 18.17 -14.65 4.44
CA ARG A 173 19.57 -14.23 4.49
C ARG A 173 20.19 -14.60 3.15
N LYS A 174 21.07 -13.74 2.61
CA LYS A 174 21.88 -14.10 1.42
C LYS A 174 22.48 -15.49 1.64
N GLY A 175 22.23 -16.41 0.69
CA GLY A 175 22.72 -17.79 0.75
C GLY A 175 21.89 -18.78 1.59
N LYS A 176 20.64 -18.45 1.99
CA LYS A 176 19.73 -19.41 2.63
C LYS A 176 18.38 -19.47 1.91
N GLU A 177 17.87 -20.67 1.68
CA GLU A 177 16.56 -21.03 1.11
C GLU A 177 15.37 -20.64 2.00
N LYS A 178 15.33 -19.40 2.50
CA LYS A 178 14.11 -18.91 3.16
C LYS A 178 13.26 -18.20 2.13
N GLU A 179 12.07 -18.72 1.88
CA GLU A 179 11.09 -18.07 1.03
C GLU A 179 10.78 -16.66 1.54
N ALA A 180 10.59 -15.74 0.60
CA ALA A 180 10.17 -14.38 0.88
C ALA A 180 8.80 -14.39 1.55
N LYS A 181 8.67 -13.74 2.72
CA LYS A 181 7.38 -13.68 3.42
C LYS A 181 6.46 -12.64 2.80
N SER A 182 5.37 -13.12 2.21
CA SER A 182 4.24 -12.29 1.78
C SER A 182 3.34 -11.95 2.97
N VAL A 183 2.88 -10.71 3.04
CA VAL A 183 1.93 -10.21 4.06
C VAL A 183 0.65 -9.71 3.40
N ALA A 184 -0.45 -9.76 4.15
CA ALA A 184 -1.74 -9.28 3.70
C ALA A 184 -1.82 -7.75 3.78
N LEU A 185 -2.44 -7.15 2.77
CA LEU A 185 -2.86 -5.75 2.73
C LEU A 185 -4.34 -5.68 3.10
N PHE A 186 -4.69 -4.77 3.99
CA PHE A 186 -6.09 -4.47 4.27
C PHE A 186 -6.26 -3.03 4.72
N PHE A 187 -7.21 -2.32 4.11
CA PHE A 187 -7.61 -1.00 4.59
C PHE A 187 -9.08 -0.72 4.26
N ARG A 188 -9.82 -0.13 5.22
CA ARG A 188 -11.19 0.37 5.00
C ARG A 188 -11.11 1.80 4.48
N ARG A 189 -11.85 2.09 3.41
CA ARG A 189 -11.87 3.41 2.79
C ARG A 189 -12.49 4.42 3.74
N ASP A 190 -11.79 5.52 3.91
CA ASP A 190 -12.37 6.75 4.41
C ASP A 190 -12.94 7.51 3.21
N VAL A 191 -14.27 7.65 3.16
CA VAL A 191 -14.97 8.26 2.03
C VAL A 191 -14.74 9.77 1.94
N GLU A 192 -14.29 10.41 3.02
CA GLU A 192 -13.92 11.83 3.05
C GLU A 192 -12.51 12.06 2.48
N LYS A 193 -11.77 10.99 2.17
CA LYS A 193 -10.40 11.05 1.66
C LYS A 193 -10.33 10.57 0.21
N GLY A 194 -9.44 11.21 -0.55
CA GLY A 194 -9.23 10.90 -1.96
C GLY A 194 -8.53 9.55 -2.22
N PHE A 195 -8.53 9.14 -3.50
CA PHE A 195 -7.93 7.90 -4.01
C PHE A 195 -6.48 7.69 -3.53
N GLY A 196 -5.64 8.73 -3.56
CA GLY A 196 -4.24 8.63 -3.14
C GLY A 196 -4.07 8.23 -1.68
N ASN A 197 -4.93 8.72 -0.78
CA ASN A 197 -4.92 8.33 0.63
C ASN A 197 -5.29 6.85 0.77
N PHE A 198 -6.37 6.44 0.10
CA PHE A 198 -6.86 5.06 0.14
C PHE A 198 -5.80 4.06 -0.33
N PHE A 199 -5.15 4.35 -1.46
CA PHE A 199 -4.04 3.55 -1.98
C PHE A 199 -2.85 3.54 -1.02
N TRP A 200 -2.40 4.70 -0.56
CA TRP A 200 -1.24 4.81 0.33
C TRP A 200 -1.46 4.07 1.67
N LYS A 201 -2.61 4.25 2.33
CA LYS A 201 -2.91 3.59 3.61
C LYS A 201 -2.99 2.06 3.44
N THR A 202 -3.45 1.59 2.28
CA THR A 202 -3.42 0.16 1.92
C THR A 202 -1.99 -0.37 1.90
N LEU A 203 -1.07 0.28 1.18
CA LEU A 203 0.34 -0.12 1.15
C LEU A 203 0.99 -0.01 2.54
N PHE A 204 0.67 1.05 3.29
CA PHE A 204 1.16 1.25 4.64
C PHE A 204 0.71 0.14 5.61
N SER A 205 -0.49 -0.42 5.42
CA SER A 205 -0.95 -1.59 6.19
C SER A 205 -0.02 -2.80 5.99
N GLY A 206 0.43 -3.03 4.75
CA GLY A 206 1.39 -4.09 4.40
C GLY A 206 2.76 -3.87 5.01
N MET A 207 3.30 -2.66 4.86
CA MET A 207 4.59 -2.32 5.47
C MET A 207 4.57 -2.53 6.98
N LYS A 208 3.48 -2.17 7.68
CA LYS A 208 3.33 -2.50 9.10
C LYS A 208 3.25 -4.00 9.36
N ALA A 209 2.55 -4.76 8.53
CA ALA A 209 2.44 -6.22 8.64
C ALA A 209 3.79 -6.93 8.44
N THR A 210 4.67 -6.39 7.59
CA THR A 210 6.06 -6.86 7.43
C THR A 210 6.87 -6.69 8.72
N LEU A 211 6.64 -5.60 9.45
CA LEU A 211 7.37 -5.27 10.68
C LEU A 211 6.78 -5.93 11.93
N ILE A 212 5.45 -6.11 11.97
CA ILE A 212 4.70 -6.51 13.16
C ILE A 212 3.77 -7.67 12.79
N PRO A 213 4.03 -8.91 13.26
CA PRO A 213 3.25 -10.09 12.87
C PRO A 213 1.77 -9.98 13.24
N SER A 214 1.44 -9.37 14.39
CA SER A 214 0.05 -9.20 14.81
C SER A 214 -0.75 -8.32 13.86
N VAL A 215 -0.12 -7.37 13.15
CA VAL A 215 -0.79 -6.58 12.10
C VAL A 215 -1.15 -7.45 10.91
N ASN A 216 -0.28 -8.39 10.51
CA ASN A 216 -0.61 -9.35 9.46
C ASN A 216 -1.81 -10.22 9.85
N THR A 217 -1.83 -10.74 11.08
CA THR A 217 -2.97 -11.51 11.61
C THR A 217 -4.26 -10.68 11.62
N MET A 218 -4.20 -9.41 12.00
CA MET A 218 -5.36 -8.51 11.95
C MET A 218 -5.85 -8.28 10.52
N ASN A 219 -4.94 -8.05 9.57
CA ASN A 219 -5.30 -7.88 8.16
C ASN A 219 -5.99 -9.13 7.61
N LEU A 220 -5.46 -10.33 7.89
CA LEU A 220 -6.08 -11.59 7.48
C LEU A 220 -7.49 -11.78 8.06
N LYS A 221 -7.68 -11.50 9.36
CA LYS A 221 -9.01 -11.54 10.00
C LYS A 221 -9.99 -10.55 9.36
N ASN A 222 -9.51 -9.35 9.06
CA ASN A 222 -10.33 -8.31 8.42
C ASN A 222 -10.73 -8.70 7.00
N ILE A 223 -9.84 -9.31 6.23
CA ILE A 223 -10.13 -9.86 4.90
C ILE A 223 -11.23 -10.92 5.02
N GLN A 224 -11.08 -11.90 5.90
CA GLN A 224 -12.11 -12.93 6.13
C GLN A 224 -13.47 -12.31 6.49
N ALA A 225 -13.48 -11.29 7.35
CA ALA A 225 -14.72 -10.62 7.75
C ALA A 225 -15.45 -9.88 6.61
N VAL A 226 -14.75 -9.52 5.52
CA VAL A 226 -15.35 -8.86 4.35
C VAL A 226 -15.53 -9.79 3.15
N SER A 227 -14.98 -11.01 3.19
CA SER A 227 -15.15 -12.02 2.16
C SER A 227 -16.63 -12.43 1.99
N PRO A 228 -17.09 -12.66 0.75
CA PRO A 228 -18.48 -13.05 0.46
C PRO A 228 -18.93 -14.28 1.26
N ASP A 229 -18.09 -15.32 1.31
CA ASP A 229 -18.39 -16.61 1.95
C ASP A 229 -18.75 -16.48 3.45
N THR A 230 -18.13 -15.52 4.15
CA THR A 230 -18.41 -15.27 5.58
C THR A 230 -19.72 -14.51 5.78
N LYS A 231 -20.18 -13.74 4.79
CA LYS A 231 -21.49 -13.06 4.83
C LYS A 231 -22.62 -14.05 4.56
N GLU A 232 -22.43 -15.00 3.64
CA GLU A 232 -23.40 -16.05 3.33
C GLU A 232 -23.58 -17.02 4.48
N ALA A 233 -22.50 -17.48 5.11
CA ALA A 233 -22.57 -18.34 6.31
C ALA A 233 -23.30 -17.66 7.48
N LYS A 234 -23.09 -16.35 7.69
CA LYS A 234 -23.82 -15.56 8.72
C LYS A 234 -25.29 -15.33 8.37
N ALA A 235 -25.64 -15.24 7.08
CA ALA A 235 -27.01 -15.07 6.63
C ALA A 235 -27.81 -16.39 6.73
N GLN A 236 -27.17 -17.53 6.47
CA GLN A 236 -27.79 -18.86 6.60
C GLN A 236 -27.99 -19.26 8.06
N GLY A 237 -27.01 -19.02 8.95
CA GLY A 237 -27.14 -19.31 10.38
C GLY A 237 -28.20 -18.47 11.12
N LYS A 238 -28.59 -17.31 10.57
CA LYS A 238 -29.71 -16.50 11.10
C LYS A 238 -31.09 -16.99 10.61
N LYS A 239 -31.16 -17.75 9.53
CA LYS A 239 -32.43 -18.28 8.98
C LYS A 239 -32.84 -19.62 9.62
N THR A 240 -31.89 -20.39 10.15
CA THR A 240 -32.16 -21.67 10.84
C THR A 240 -32.37 -21.54 12.35
N GLY A 241 -32.27 -20.32 12.90
CA GLY A 241 -32.46 -20.03 14.33
C GLY A 241 -33.78 -19.35 14.66
N ARG A 242 -34.84 -19.59 13.88
CA ARG A 242 -36.21 -19.14 14.17
C ARG A 242 -37.16 -20.32 14.17
#